data_AF-A0A821EX42-F1
#
_entry.id   AF-A0A821EX42-F1
#
_cell.length_a   1.000
_cell.length_b   1.000
_cell.length_c   1.000
_cell.angle_alpha   90.00
_cell.angle_beta   90.00
_cell.angle_gamma   90.00
#
_symmetry.space_group_name_H-M   'P 1'
#
loop_
_entity.id
_entity.type
_entity.pdbx_description
1 polymer ?
#
loop_
_entity_poly.entity_id
_entity_poly.type
_entity_poly.pdbx_seq_one_letter_code
_entity_poly.pdbx_strand_id
1 'polypeptide(L)'
;VPDMQYIGEIKLFANGFIHAKILAKKMVTLYRYASELLSKQKRFYSDCSGGKTVVLNTLAESQTQMEMKTNLYTLNPKALSVIELYGTLDPLTHGDLKYASPATVSRCGMIYVDPENLDQLDLLYDRYTKNILNFIYHGLTETGQRPRMKTIVPFVQLTKLLDSLFLPLINHEKKDQLELSSDKIHAIFLQAFIWSFRVCLKQEDRIVLDIFIKYLSGLSTVSIDLKAKSGQLPNEKLLLFDYIFQPELDQCIKWNDLILKYENDRSKRFTELLVPTINTIRLGIIKTKNNIDLEWLIKSMIIIHQPVLFVGNTGSSKTATILSYIRNFDSQYTNLILNFSFRTKSMDV
;
A
#
# COMPACT_ATOMS: atom_id res chain seq x y z
N VAL A 1 32.81 9.75 33.56
CA VAL A 1 31.38 9.35 33.45
C VAL A 1 30.79 9.38 34.85
N PRO A 2 29.62 10.00 35.08
CA PRO A 2 28.99 10.06 36.40
C PRO A 2 28.57 8.66 36.89
N ASP A 3 28.65 8.41 38.20
CA ASP A 3 28.20 7.14 38.80
C ASP A 3 26.68 7.09 38.89
N MET A 4 26.07 6.36 37.94
CA MET A 4 24.61 6.22 37.84
C MET A 4 24.00 5.42 38.99
N GLN A 5 24.78 4.57 39.67
CA GLN A 5 24.29 3.78 40.80
C GLN A 5 24.07 4.67 42.02
N TYR A 6 25.02 5.54 42.32
CA TYR A 6 24.92 6.48 43.42
C TYR A 6 23.80 7.52 43.19
N ILE A 7 23.69 8.03 41.96
CA ILE A 7 22.59 8.94 41.58
C ILE A 7 21.23 8.25 41.68
N GLY A 8 21.13 6.99 41.24
CA GLY A 8 19.91 6.19 41.36
C GLY A 8 19.51 5.94 42.82
N GLU A 9 20.47 5.65 43.69
CA GLU A 9 20.25 5.44 45.13
C GLU A 9 19.69 6.69 45.80
N ILE A 10 20.30 7.86 45.58
CA ILE A 10 19.82 9.14 46.14
C ILE A 10 18.41 9.47 45.64
N LYS A 11 18.14 9.29 44.34
CA LYS A 11 16.80 9.53 43.78
C LYS A 11 15.74 8.61 44.35
N LEU A 12 16.05 7.32 44.53
CA LEU A 12 15.12 6.36 45.11
C LEU A 12 14.88 6.65 46.59
N PHE A 13 15.92 6.99 47.34
CA PHE A 13 15.79 7.39 48.74
C PHE A 13 14.91 8.64 48.89
N ALA A 14 15.11 9.65 48.03
CA ALA A 14 14.30 10.87 48.01
C ALA A 14 12.80 10.61 47.70
N ASN A 15 12.49 9.53 46.99
CA ASN A 15 11.11 9.10 46.71
C ASN A 15 10.54 8.11 47.75
N GLY A 16 11.23 7.91 48.89
CA GLY A 16 10.73 7.10 50.02
C GLY A 16 11.03 5.60 49.94
N PHE A 17 11.93 5.14 49.05
CA PHE A 17 12.27 3.73 48.96
C PHE A 17 13.25 3.30 50.07
N ILE A 18 12.83 2.34 50.91
CA ILE A 18 13.62 1.82 52.05
C ILE A 18 14.83 0.99 51.59
N HIS A 19 14.70 0.24 50.49
CA HIS A 19 15.77 -0.61 49.93
C HIS A 19 16.46 0.01 48.70
N ALA A 20 16.59 1.35 48.68
CA ALA A 20 17.11 2.13 47.55
C ALA A 20 18.47 1.62 47.02
N LYS A 21 19.40 1.27 47.90
CA LYS A 21 20.74 0.78 47.54
C LYS A 21 20.72 -0.51 46.71
N ILE A 22 19.90 -1.48 47.13
CA ILE A 22 19.77 -2.77 46.43
C ILE A 22 19.05 -2.57 45.09
N LEU A 23 18.01 -1.72 45.08
CA LEU A 23 17.22 -1.45 43.88
C LEU A 23 18.05 -0.71 42.81
N ALA A 24 18.82 0.31 43.20
CA ALA A 24 19.71 1.05 42.32
C ALA A 24 20.76 0.13 41.67
N LYS A 25 21.38 -0.75 42.47
CA LYS A 25 22.35 -1.74 41.96
C LYS A 25 21.73 -2.68 40.94
N LYS A 26 20.54 -3.23 41.23
CA LYS A 26 19.80 -4.09 40.30
C LYS A 26 19.41 -3.36 39.01
N MET A 27 18.92 -2.13 39.13
CA MET A 27 18.50 -1.30 38.00
C MET A 27 19.67 -0.98 37.08
N VAL A 28 20.80 -0.48 37.60
CA VAL A 28 21.99 -0.17 36.79
C VAL A 28 22.54 -1.43 36.12
N THR A 29 22.58 -2.55 36.85
CA THR A 29 23.04 -3.83 36.30
C THR A 29 22.14 -4.31 35.17
N LEU A 30 20.82 -4.21 35.35
CA LEU A 30 19.83 -4.56 34.33
C LEU A 30 19.98 -3.68 33.07
N TYR A 31 20.08 -2.36 33.22
CA TYR A 31 20.27 -1.45 32.08
C TYR A 31 21.57 -1.71 31.34
N ARG A 32 22.66 -2.02 32.06
CA ARG A 32 23.94 -2.39 31.46
C ARG A 32 23.78 -3.65 30.61
N TYR A 33 23.23 -4.72 31.18
CA TYR A 33 23.01 -5.97 30.43
C TYR A 33 22.02 -5.79 29.27
N ALA A 34 20.94 -5.03 29.45
CA ALA A 34 20.00 -4.72 28.37
C ALA A 34 20.71 -4.00 27.21
N SER A 35 21.60 -3.04 27.50
CA SER A 35 22.36 -2.34 26.46
C SER A 35 23.41 -3.21 25.74
N GLU A 36 23.92 -4.25 26.42
CA GLU A 36 24.92 -5.18 25.89
C GLU A 36 24.29 -6.33 25.10
N LEU A 37 23.16 -6.87 25.59
CA LEU A 37 22.55 -8.11 25.11
C LEU A 37 21.39 -7.89 24.13
N LEU A 38 20.68 -6.76 24.20
CA LEU A 38 19.60 -6.49 23.26
C LEU A 38 20.16 -6.13 21.88
N SER A 39 19.41 -6.50 20.83
CA SER A 39 19.73 -6.15 19.46
C SER A 39 19.87 -4.63 19.31
N LYS A 40 21.04 -4.16 18.89
CA LYS A 40 21.30 -2.74 18.63
C LYS A 40 20.52 -2.29 17.41
N GLN A 41 19.31 -1.76 17.62
CA GLN A 41 18.43 -1.30 16.56
C GLN A 41 18.21 0.21 16.64
N LYS A 42 18.46 0.92 15.53
CA LYS A 42 18.07 2.34 15.36
C LYS A 42 16.58 2.44 14.98
N ARG A 43 15.68 1.71 15.66
CA ARG A 43 14.25 1.69 15.32
C ARG A 43 13.56 2.91 15.91
N PHE A 44 13.76 4.07 15.27
CA PHE A 44 13.07 5.31 15.60
C PHE A 44 11.68 5.42 14.95
N TYR A 45 11.31 4.44 14.13
CA TYR A 45 10.05 4.40 13.40
C TYR A 45 9.54 2.97 13.39
N SER A 46 8.22 2.83 13.53
CA SER A 46 7.53 1.64 13.01
C SER A 46 6.66 2.03 11.82
N ASP A 47 6.42 1.07 10.94
CA ASP A 47 5.89 1.28 9.60
C ASP A 47 4.51 1.97 9.60
N CYS A 48 4.24 2.74 8.56
CA CYS A 48 3.02 3.55 8.43
C CYS A 48 1.72 2.72 8.37
N SER A 49 1.82 1.40 8.16
CA SER A 49 0.69 0.46 8.12
C SER A 49 0.41 -0.26 9.43
N GLY A 50 1.15 0.00 10.51
CA GLY A 50 0.92 -0.68 11.81
C GLY A 50 -0.34 -0.22 12.56
N GLY A 51 -1.37 0.28 11.88
CA GLY A 51 -2.66 0.66 12.47
C GLY A 51 -2.64 1.73 13.56
N LYS A 52 -1.54 2.46 13.74
CA LYS A 52 -1.38 3.46 14.80
C LYS A 52 -2.48 4.51 14.79
N THR A 53 -2.90 4.95 13.62
CA THR A 53 -3.97 5.93 13.47
C THR A 53 -5.29 5.38 14.04
N VAL A 54 -5.60 4.10 13.76
CA VAL A 54 -6.78 3.43 14.30
C VAL A 54 -6.67 3.36 15.82
N VAL A 55 -5.53 2.90 16.35
CA VAL A 55 -5.29 2.80 17.80
C VAL A 55 -5.45 4.16 18.50
N LEU A 56 -4.89 5.24 17.93
CA LEU A 56 -5.00 6.58 18.51
C LEU A 56 -6.42 7.14 18.43
N ASN A 57 -7.14 6.89 17.33
CA ASN A 57 -8.53 7.29 17.19
C ASN A 57 -9.42 6.56 18.21
N THR A 58 -9.29 5.22 18.30
CA THR A 58 -10.03 4.41 19.27
C THR A 58 -9.74 4.84 20.71
N LEU A 59 -8.48 5.19 21.01
CA LEU A 59 -8.12 5.72 22.32
C LEU A 59 -8.80 7.07 22.60
N ALA A 60 -8.78 8.00 21.64
CA ALA A 60 -9.41 9.30 21.80
C ALA A 60 -10.93 9.18 21.98
N GLU A 61 -11.59 8.29 21.23
CA GLU A 61 -13.01 7.97 21.37
C GLU A 61 -13.31 7.39 22.76
N SER A 62 -12.50 6.42 23.21
CA SER A 62 -12.65 5.81 24.54
C SER A 62 -12.47 6.83 25.66
N GLN A 63 -11.51 7.75 25.53
CA GLN A 63 -11.29 8.82 26.50
C GLN A 63 -12.46 9.80 26.54
N THR A 64 -13.03 10.12 25.38
CA THR A 64 -14.21 10.98 25.26
C THR A 64 -15.42 10.34 25.95
N GLN A 65 -15.59 9.02 25.84
CA GLN A 65 -16.62 8.26 26.58
C GLN A 65 -16.40 8.27 28.09
N MET A 66 -15.14 8.34 28.55
CA MET A 66 -14.79 8.51 29.96
C MET A 66 -14.84 9.97 30.43
N GLU A 67 -15.51 10.86 29.68
CA GLU A 67 -15.63 12.30 29.97
C GLU A 67 -14.28 13.05 30.01
N MET A 68 -13.20 12.46 29.47
CA MET A 68 -11.94 13.15 29.28
C MET A 68 -11.95 13.86 27.92
N LYS A 69 -11.79 15.19 27.94
CA LYS A 69 -11.73 15.99 26.72
C LYS A 69 -10.42 15.76 25.97
N THR A 70 -10.46 14.98 24.90
CA THR A 70 -9.31 14.72 24.03
C THR A 70 -9.56 15.28 22.62
N ASN A 71 -8.74 16.26 22.21
CA ASN A 71 -8.76 16.80 20.85
C ASN A 71 -7.58 16.25 20.07
N LEU A 72 -7.84 15.56 18.96
CA LEU A 72 -6.81 14.99 18.09
C LEU A 72 -6.61 15.88 16.85
N TYR A 73 -5.36 16.28 16.60
CA TYR A 73 -4.95 17.00 15.39
C TYR A 73 -3.91 16.19 14.63
N THR A 74 -4.20 15.88 13.36
CA THR A 74 -3.27 15.14 12.49
C THR A 74 -2.46 16.13 11.66
N LEU A 75 -1.14 16.11 11.83
CA LEU A 75 -0.20 16.96 11.08
C LEU A 75 0.88 16.10 10.43
N ASN A 76 1.16 16.35 9.15
CA ASN A 76 2.35 15.81 8.50
C ASN A 76 3.48 16.85 8.57
N PRO A 77 4.46 16.71 9.49
CA PRO A 77 5.51 17.71 9.68
C PRO A 77 6.46 17.83 8.47
N LYS A 78 6.40 16.89 7.52
CA LYS A 78 7.20 16.93 6.28
C LYS A 78 6.46 17.58 5.11
N ALA A 79 5.17 17.85 5.23
CA ALA A 79 4.41 18.56 4.21
C ALA A 79 4.74 20.07 4.21
N LEU A 80 5.17 20.57 5.36
CA LEU A 80 5.59 21.96 5.57
C LEU A 80 7.10 22.04 5.67
N SER A 81 7.65 23.20 5.35
CA SER A 81 9.05 23.48 5.63
C SER A 81 9.29 23.56 7.15
N VAL A 82 10.51 23.25 7.58
CA VAL A 82 10.89 23.32 9.01
C VAL A 82 10.64 24.72 9.58
N ILE A 83 10.83 25.76 8.77
CA ILE A 83 10.65 27.15 9.19
C ILE A 83 9.18 27.53 9.38
N GLU A 84 8.27 26.98 8.57
CA GLU A 84 6.82 27.16 8.78
C GLU A 84 6.34 26.39 10.00
N LEU A 85 6.96 25.25 10.29
CA LEU A 85 6.55 24.37 11.38
C LEU A 85 7.07 24.83 12.75
N TYR A 86 8.32 25.31 12.81
CA TYR A 86 9.00 25.64 14.07
C TYR A 86 9.53 27.08 14.14
N GLY A 87 9.39 27.88 13.08
CA GLY A 87 9.98 29.21 12.97
C GLY A 87 11.45 29.19 12.58
N THR A 88 12.11 30.36 12.62
CA THR A 88 13.56 30.49 12.46
C THR A 88 14.28 29.85 13.64
N LEU A 89 14.95 28.73 13.38
CA LEU A 89 15.75 28.00 14.36
C LEU A 89 17.22 28.45 14.29
N ASP A 90 17.87 28.55 15.45
CA ASP A 90 19.29 28.88 15.55
C ASP A 90 20.15 27.77 14.90
N PRO A 91 20.96 28.07 13.87
CA PRO A 91 21.76 27.08 13.13
C PRO A 91 22.68 26.22 14.00
N LEU A 92 23.06 26.69 15.19
CA LEU A 92 23.94 25.98 16.11
C LEU A 92 23.24 24.87 16.91
N THR A 93 21.90 24.83 16.93
CA THR A 93 21.13 23.97 17.84
C THR A 93 20.46 22.76 17.20
N HIS A 94 20.49 22.61 15.87
CA HIS A 94 19.72 21.56 15.20
C HIS A 94 20.56 20.48 14.50
N GLY A 95 20.36 19.25 14.97
CA GLY A 95 20.62 18.03 14.22
C GLY A 95 19.31 17.47 13.64
N ASP A 96 19.37 16.94 12.42
CA ASP A 96 18.27 16.25 11.74
C ASP A 96 17.63 15.17 12.63
N LEU A 97 16.30 14.99 12.59
CA LEU A 97 15.61 13.96 13.39
C LEU A 97 15.93 12.52 12.95
N LYS A 98 16.49 12.33 11.73
CA LYS A 98 17.13 11.06 11.31
C LYS A 98 18.43 10.77 12.07
N TYR A 99 18.94 11.77 12.78
CA TYR A 99 20.10 11.80 13.67
C TYR A 99 19.69 12.26 15.08
N ALA A 100 18.42 12.05 15.47
CA ALA A 100 17.98 12.36 16.82
C ALA A 100 18.90 11.66 17.82
N SER A 101 19.58 12.45 18.64
CA SER A 101 20.47 11.90 19.64
C SER A 101 19.66 11.02 20.61
N PRO A 102 20.24 9.94 21.17
CA PRO A 102 19.59 9.15 22.22
C PRO A 102 19.06 10.00 23.40
N ALA A 103 19.63 11.20 23.61
CA ALA A 103 19.21 12.16 24.63
C ALA A 103 17.89 12.87 24.31
N THR A 104 17.51 13.01 23.04
CA THR A 104 16.21 13.57 22.63
C THR A 104 15.11 12.52 22.83
N VAL A 105 15.42 11.26 22.52
CA VAL A 105 14.46 10.14 22.58
C VAL A 105 14.21 9.66 24.02
N SER A 106 15.15 9.86 24.95
CA SER A 106 14.98 9.49 26.36
C SER A 106 13.94 10.34 27.11
N ARG A 107 13.53 11.48 26.55
CA ARG A 107 12.56 12.39 27.17
C ARG A 107 11.11 12.12 26.75
N CYS A 108 10.89 11.25 25.77
CA CYS A 108 9.57 10.89 25.27
C CYS A 108 9.20 9.46 25.67
N GLY A 109 7.92 9.22 25.98
CA GLY A 109 7.39 7.86 26.09
C GLY A 109 7.39 7.19 24.71
N MET A 110 8.03 6.03 24.59
CA MET A 110 8.10 5.28 23.33
C MET A 110 7.12 4.11 23.36
N ILE A 111 6.25 4.03 22.37
CA ILE A 111 5.32 2.91 22.18
C ILE A 111 5.72 2.17 20.91
N TYR A 112 6.09 0.90 21.06
CA TYR A 112 6.37 0.01 19.93
C TYR A 112 5.08 -0.72 19.57
N VAL A 113 4.68 -0.63 18.30
CA VAL A 113 3.52 -1.32 17.75
C VAL A 113 4.03 -2.32 16.73
N ASP A 114 3.81 -3.60 17.00
CA ASP A 114 4.08 -4.68 16.05
C ASP A 114 2.98 -4.74 15.00
N PRO A 115 3.32 -4.74 13.70
CA PRO A 115 2.34 -4.70 12.61
C PRO A 115 1.51 -5.98 12.49
N GLU A 116 1.88 -7.07 13.18
CA GLU A 116 1.15 -8.34 13.17
C GLU A 116 -0.11 -8.34 14.05
N ASN A 117 -0.29 -7.34 14.92
CA ASN A 117 -1.35 -7.32 15.94
C ASN A 117 -2.63 -6.57 15.51
N LEU A 118 -2.79 -6.21 14.23
CA LEU A 118 -4.05 -5.66 13.71
C LEU A 118 -4.84 -6.73 12.96
N ASP A 119 -5.62 -7.48 13.73
CA ASP A 119 -6.60 -8.43 13.21
C ASP A 119 -7.92 -7.73 12.89
N GLN A 120 -7.99 -7.07 11.74
CA GLN A 120 -9.28 -6.75 11.11
C GLN A 120 -9.13 -6.84 9.61
N LEU A 121 -9.66 -7.91 8.99
CA LEU A 121 -10.47 -7.89 7.76
C LEU A 121 -10.83 -9.31 7.33
N ASP A 122 -12.08 -9.45 6.86
CA ASP A 122 -12.81 -10.61 6.31
C ASP A 122 -12.04 -11.89 5.95
N LEU A 123 -12.74 -13.03 6.04
CA LEU A 123 -12.27 -14.40 5.76
C LEU A 123 -11.46 -14.58 4.45
N LEU A 124 -11.70 -13.74 3.44
CA LEU A 124 -10.91 -13.68 2.20
C LEU A 124 -9.56 -12.97 2.37
N TYR A 125 -9.52 -11.85 3.09
CA TYR A 125 -8.28 -11.16 3.42
C TYR A 125 -7.38 -12.03 4.28
N ASP A 126 -7.92 -12.70 5.28
CA ASP A 126 -7.16 -13.63 6.13
C ASP A 126 -6.55 -14.78 5.32
N ARG A 127 -7.33 -15.38 4.42
CA ARG A 127 -6.88 -16.50 3.58
C ARG A 127 -5.79 -16.11 2.59
N TYR A 128 -5.96 -14.98 1.89
CA TYR A 128 -5.09 -14.61 0.78
C TYR A 128 -3.96 -13.67 1.20
N THR A 129 -4.29 -12.61 1.93
CA THR A 129 -3.35 -11.52 2.23
C THR A 129 -2.18 -12.07 3.01
N LYS A 130 -2.41 -12.62 4.22
CA LYS A 130 -1.34 -13.10 5.12
C LYS A 130 -0.39 -14.09 4.44
N ASN A 131 -0.95 -15.10 3.77
CA ASN A 131 -0.17 -16.14 3.09
C ASN A 131 0.68 -15.57 1.95
N ILE A 132 0.12 -14.68 1.14
CA ILE A 132 0.84 -14.07 0.02
C ILE A 132 1.84 -13.02 0.51
N LEU A 133 1.54 -12.30 1.59
CA LEU A 133 2.50 -11.38 2.22
C LEU A 133 3.73 -12.17 2.66
N ASN A 134 3.51 -13.27 3.39
CA ASN A 134 4.57 -14.14 3.85
C ASN A 134 5.37 -14.73 2.69
N PHE A 135 4.70 -15.11 1.61
CA PHE A 135 5.34 -15.61 0.40
C PHE A 135 6.21 -14.55 -0.30
N ILE A 136 5.74 -13.30 -0.39
CA ILE A 136 6.47 -12.20 -1.03
C ILE A 136 7.66 -11.74 -0.15
N TYR A 137 7.42 -11.52 1.14
CA TYR A 137 8.35 -10.88 2.08
C TYR A 137 9.35 -11.83 2.72
N HIS A 138 8.84 -12.93 3.24
CA HIS A 138 9.64 -13.89 3.99
C HIS A 138 10.09 -15.04 3.11
N GLY A 139 9.48 -15.17 1.92
CA GLY A 139 9.69 -16.31 1.04
C GLY A 139 9.17 -17.60 1.66
N LEU A 140 8.19 -17.53 2.56
CA LEU A 140 7.68 -18.72 3.24
C LEU A 140 6.76 -19.48 2.29
N THR A 141 7.05 -20.77 2.11
CA THR A 141 6.16 -21.76 1.47
C THR A 141 5.83 -22.84 2.48
N GLU A 142 4.78 -23.63 2.21
CA GLU A 142 4.43 -24.79 3.05
C GLU A 142 5.59 -25.79 3.20
N THR A 143 6.47 -25.85 2.20
CA THR A 143 7.58 -26.81 2.10
C THR A 143 8.95 -26.23 2.44
N GLY A 144 9.06 -24.94 2.78
CA GLY A 144 10.36 -24.33 3.10
C GLY A 144 10.43 -22.82 2.90
N GLN A 145 11.64 -22.32 2.64
CA GLN A 145 11.90 -20.90 2.44
C GLN A 145 12.58 -20.63 1.10
N ARG A 146 11.96 -19.81 0.26
CA ARG A 146 12.50 -19.30 -1.01
C ARG A 146 13.16 -17.93 -0.82
N PRO A 147 13.96 -17.47 -1.80
CA PRO A 147 14.40 -16.07 -1.85
C PRO A 147 13.20 -15.11 -1.89
N ARG A 148 13.35 -13.98 -1.20
CA ARG A 148 12.38 -12.89 -1.17
C ARG A 148 12.18 -12.31 -2.56
N MET A 149 10.94 -11.96 -2.88
CA MET A 149 10.62 -11.35 -4.17
C MET A 149 11.14 -9.91 -4.25
N LYS A 150 11.51 -9.48 -5.46
CA LYS A 150 11.97 -8.12 -5.73
C LYS A 150 10.78 -7.25 -6.12
N THR A 151 10.46 -6.29 -5.26
CA THR A 151 9.44 -5.27 -5.54
C THR A 151 10.03 -4.04 -6.23
N ILE A 152 9.24 -3.40 -7.08
CA ILE A 152 9.50 -2.12 -7.73
C ILE A 152 9.06 -0.97 -6.81
N VAL A 153 7.99 -1.19 -6.03
CA VAL A 153 7.35 -0.20 -5.15
C VAL A 153 7.23 -0.79 -3.72
N PRO A 154 7.35 0.03 -2.66
CA PRO A 154 7.20 -0.43 -1.28
C PRO A 154 5.81 -0.97 -0.94
N PHE A 155 5.77 -1.88 0.03
CA PHE A 155 4.63 -2.74 0.33
C PHE A 155 3.41 -2.08 1.01
N VAL A 156 3.65 -1.03 1.81
CA VAL A 156 2.59 -0.30 2.54
C VAL A 156 1.48 0.21 1.60
N GLN A 157 1.80 0.35 0.30
CA GLN A 157 0.87 0.79 -0.72
C GLN A 157 0.01 -0.35 -1.30
N LEU A 158 0.38 -1.63 -1.12
CA LEU A 158 -0.29 -2.76 -1.80
C LEU A 158 -1.65 -3.11 -1.20
N THR A 159 -1.77 -3.14 0.12
CA THR A 159 -3.06 -3.41 0.78
C THR A 159 -4.06 -2.30 0.51
N LYS A 160 -3.61 -1.03 0.60
CA LYS A 160 -4.43 0.12 0.19
C LYS A 160 -4.85 0.05 -1.28
N LEU A 161 -3.95 -0.38 -2.16
CA LEU A 161 -4.24 -0.54 -3.58
C LEU A 161 -5.30 -1.64 -3.80
N LEU A 162 -5.20 -2.77 -3.08
CA LEU A 162 -6.22 -3.81 -3.09
C LEU A 162 -7.59 -3.25 -2.70
N ASP A 163 -7.67 -2.57 -1.56
CA ASP A 163 -8.93 -1.99 -1.05
C ASP A 163 -9.52 -0.98 -2.05
N SER A 164 -8.68 -0.10 -2.59
CA SER A 164 -9.09 0.90 -3.58
C SER A 164 -9.54 0.30 -4.92
N LEU A 165 -9.16 -0.94 -5.24
CA LEU A 165 -9.63 -1.63 -6.44
C LEU A 165 -10.87 -2.48 -6.15
N PHE A 166 -10.95 -3.09 -4.98
CA PHE A 166 -11.98 -4.05 -4.61
C PHE A 166 -13.30 -3.40 -4.17
N LEU A 167 -13.23 -2.41 -3.27
CA LEU A 167 -14.43 -1.76 -2.70
C LEU A 167 -15.33 -1.07 -3.76
N PRO A 168 -14.79 -0.33 -4.75
CA PRO A 168 -15.62 0.32 -5.77
C PRO A 168 -16.35 -0.68 -6.66
N LEU A 169 -15.70 -1.79 -7.00
CA LEU A 169 -16.28 -2.86 -7.82
C LEU A 169 -17.52 -3.44 -7.15
N ILE A 170 -17.39 -3.82 -5.88
CA ILE A 170 -18.51 -4.33 -5.10
C ILE A 170 -19.61 -3.28 -4.97
N ASN A 171 -19.25 -2.03 -4.69
CA ASN A 171 -20.23 -0.97 -4.50
C ASN A 171 -20.97 -0.61 -5.80
N HIS A 172 -20.33 -0.72 -6.96
CA HIS A 172 -20.97 -0.56 -8.26
C HIS A 172 -21.98 -1.68 -8.49
N GLU A 173 -21.57 -2.94 -8.32
CA GLU A 173 -22.44 -4.08 -8.59
C GLU A 173 -23.63 -4.16 -7.61
N LYS A 174 -23.44 -3.73 -6.35
CA LYS A 174 -24.54 -3.60 -5.37
C LYS A 174 -25.55 -2.53 -5.75
N LYS A 175 -25.15 -1.45 -6.42
CA LYS A 175 -26.06 -0.40 -6.91
C LYS A 175 -26.93 -0.89 -8.05
N ASP A 176 -26.41 -1.80 -8.87
CA ASP A 176 -27.11 -2.39 -10.01
C ASP A 176 -28.09 -3.53 -9.62
N GLN A 177 -28.38 -3.70 -8.32
CA GLN A 177 -29.30 -4.72 -7.77
C GLN A 177 -28.97 -6.17 -8.17
N LEU A 178 -27.72 -6.45 -8.52
CA LEU A 178 -27.26 -7.82 -8.78
C LEU A 178 -27.03 -8.54 -7.45
N GLU A 179 -27.69 -9.69 -7.25
CA GLU A 179 -27.32 -10.61 -6.17
C GLU A 179 -25.92 -11.17 -6.46
N LEU A 180 -24.92 -10.69 -5.72
CA LEU A 180 -23.55 -11.19 -5.83
C LEU A 180 -23.42 -12.53 -5.12
N SER A 181 -23.18 -13.59 -5.89
CA SER A 181 -22.79 -14.89 -5.32
C SER A 181 -21.39 -14.80 -4.69
N SER A 182 -21.14 -15.64 -3.68
CA SER A 182 -19.83 -15.75 -3.02
C SER A 182 -18.69 -16.00 -4.03
N ASP A 183 -18.96 -16.76 -5.08
CA ASP A 183 -17.99 -17.10 -6.12
C ASP A 183 -17.65 -15.89 -7.02
N LYS A 184 -18.62 -15.00 -7.29
CA LYS A 184 -18.38 -13.74 -8.00
C LYS A 184 -17.52 -12.79 -7.17
N ILE A 185 -17.85 -12.63 -5.89
CA ILE A 185 -17.05 -11.82 -4.95
C ILE A 185 -15.60 -12.33 -4.92
N HIS A 186 -15.43 -13.65 -4.85
CA HIS A 186 -14.12 -14.29 -4.86
C HIS A 186 -13.36 -14.03 -6.17
N ALA A 187 -14.00 -14.11 -7.34
CA ALA A 187 -13.37 -13.81 -8.62
C ALA A 187 -12.95 -12.33 -8.74
N ILE A 188 -13.80 -11.41 -8.30
CA ILE A 188 -13.51 -9.96 -8.25
C ILE A 188 -12.34 -9.68 -7.31
N PHE A 189 -12.33 -10.33 -6.14
CA PHE A 189 -11.24 -10.23 -5.17
C PHE A 189 -9.92 -10.70 -5.76
N LEU A 190 -9.88 -11.88 -6.39
CA LEU A 190 -8.68 -12.40 -7.04
C LEU A 190 -8.16 -11.45 -8.13
N GLN A 191 -9.06 -10.84 -8.91
CA GLN A 191 -8.67 -9.84 -9.89
C GLN A 191 -8.05 -8.61 -9.23
N ALA A 192 -8.73 -7.98 -8.28
CA ALA A 192 -8.22 -6.82 -7.57
C ALA A 192 -6.86 -7.11 -6.89
N PHE A 193 -6.71 -8.33 -6.37
CA PHE A 193 -5.49 -8.83 -5.76
C PHE A 193 -4.33 -8.96 -6.74
N ILE A 194 -4.54 -9.62 -7.88
CA ILE A 194 -3.49 -9.75 -8.89
C ILE A 194 -3.04 -8.37 -9.36
N TRP A 195 -3.99 -7.44 -9.54
CA TRP A 195 -3.70 -6.09 -10.00
C TRP A 195 -3.06 -5.18 -8.95
N SER A 196 -3.19 -5.47 -7.66
CA SER A 196 -2.47 -4.75 -6.61
C SER A 196 -1.08 -5.33 -6.37
N PHE A 197 -0.94 -6.64 -6.18
CA PHE A 197 0.32 -7.26 -5.79
C PHE A 197 1.28 -7.54 -6.96
N ARG A 198 0.77 -8.07 -8.08
CA ARG A 198 1.62 -8.48 -9.21
C ARG A 198 2.30 -7.30 -9.90
N VAL A 199 1.61 -6.17 -10.00
CA VAL A 199 2.10 -4.96 -10.69
C VAL A 199 3.38 -4.45 -10.05
N CYS A 200 3.49 -4.60 -8.74
CA CYS A 200 4.64 -4.13 -7.96
C CYS A 200 5.83 -5.10 -7.97
N LEU A 201 5.71 -6.29 -8.58
CA LEU A 201 6.80 -7.25 -8.69
C LEU A 201 7.59 -7.10 -9.99
N LYS A 202 8.86 -7.50 -9.98
CA LYS A 202 9.67 -7.70 -11.18
C LYS A 202 9.17 -8.88 -12.01
N GLN A 203 9.47 -8.88 -13.31
CA GLN A 203 8.92 -9.82 -14.29
C GLN A 203 9.12 -11.30 -13.94
N GLU A 204 10.29 -11.67 -13.41
CA GLU A 204 10.61 -13.04 -12.97
C GLU A 204 9.68 -13.51 -11.84
N ASP A 205 9.49 -12.68 -10.82
CA ASP A 205 8.67 -13.00 -9.64
C ASP A 205 7.17 -13.02 -9.93
N ARG A 206 6.71 -12.36 -11.01
CA ARG A 206 5.29 -12.35 -11.41
C ARG A 206 4.79 -13.74 -11.80
N ILE A 207 5.62 -14.56 -12.44
CA ILE A 207 5.25 -15.91 -12.85
C ILE A 207 5.11 -16.80 -11.61
N VAL A 208 6.03 -16.65 -10.66
CA VAL A 208 6.01 -17.47 -9.44
C VAL A 208 4.83 -17.09 -8.54
N LEU A 209 4.48 -15.80 -8.47
CA LEU A 209 3.26 -15.36 -7.77
C LEU A 209 2.00 -15.94 -8.42
N ASP A 210 1.92 -15.96 -9.75
CA ASP A 210 0.75 -16.49 -10.48
C ASP A 210 0.49 -17.97 -10.15
N ILE A 211 1.55 -18.79 -10.15
CA ILE A 211 1.50 -20.21 -9.78
C ILE A 211 1.01 -20.36 -8.33
N PHE A 212 1.54 -19.54 -7.42
CA PHE A 212 1.17 -19.60 -6.01
C PHE A 212 -0.29 -19.19 -5.76
N ILE A 213 -0.79 -18.16 -6.46
CA ILE A 213 -2.20 -17.75 -6.36
C ILE A 213 -3.12 -18.85 -6.89
N LYS A 214 -2.77 -19.48 -8.03
CA LYS A 214 -3.54 -20.62 -8.56
C LYS A 214 -3.63 -21.76 -7.54
N TYR A 215 -2.50 -22.13 -6.94
CA TYR A 215 -2.44 -23.14 -5.87
C TYR A 215 -3.32 -22.75 -4.67
N LEU A 216 -3.14 -21.53 -4.14
CA LEU A 216 -3.86 -21.06 -2.95
C LEU A 216 -5.38 -20.96 -3.15
N SER A 217 -5.81 -20.67 -4.38
CA SER A 217 -7.22 -20.52 -4.71
C SER A 217 -8.00 -21.84 -4.63
N GLY A 218 -7.35 -22.97 -4.95
CA GLY A 218 -7.98 -24.29 -4.97
C GLY A 218 -9.12 -24.44 -5.98
N LEU A 219 -9.23 -23.55 -6.95
CA LEU A 219 -10.29 -23.53 -7.96
C LEU A 219 -9.93 -24.45 -9.15
N SER A 220 -10.94 -25.03 -9.80
CA SER A 220 -10.75 -25.90 -10.97
C SER A 220 -10.41 -25.11 -12.23
N THR A 221 -9.52 -25.67 -13.06
CA THR A 221 -9.04 -25.03 -14.29
C THR A 221 -9.90 -25.45 -15.49
N VAL A 222 -10.18 -24.49 -16.38
CA VAL A 222 -11.03 -24.71 -17.56
C VAL A 222 -10.17 -24.87 -18.81
N SER A 223 -10.64 -25.69 -19.76
CA SER A 223 -10.00 -25.91 -21.05
C SER A 223 -9.90 -24.63 -21.89
N ILE A 224 -8.97 -24.61 -22.84
CA ILE A 224 -8.55 -23.43 -23.63
C ILE A 224 -9.71 -22.77 -24.40
N ASP A 225 -10.69 -23.57 -24.81
CA ASP A 225 -11.79 -23.15 -25.70
C ASP A 225 -13.01 -22.62 -24.93
N LEU A 226 -13.07 -22.84 -23.62
CA LEU A 226 -14.17 -22.42 -22.77
C LEU A 226 -13.77 -21.20 -21.93
N LYS A 227 -14.71 -20.25 -21.80
CA LYS A 227 -14.54 -19.10 -20.92
C LYS A 227 -14.79 -19.54 -19.48
N ALA A 228 -13.82 -19.30 -18.60
CA ALA A 228 -13.96 -19.62 -17.18
C ALA A 228 -15.05 -18.75 -16.54
N LYS A 229 -15.86 -19.35 -15.66
CA LYS A 229 -16.92 -18.67 -14.89
C LYS A 229 -16.46 -18.37 -13.46
N SER A 230 -17.32 -17.73 -12.66
CA SER A 230 -17.11 -17.64 -11.21
C SER A 230 -16.86 -19.03 -10.60
N GLY A 231 -15.91 -19.11 -9.66
CA GLY A 231 -15.47 -20.37 -9.06
C GLY A 231 -14.54 -21.24 -9.92
N GLN A 232 -14.09 -20.75 -11.08
CA GLN A 232 -13.15 -21.45 -11.96
C GLN A 232 -11.97 -20.57 -12.36
N LEU A 233 -10.82 -21.19 -12.61
CA LEU A 233 -9.65 -20.49 -13.13
C LEU A 233 -9.53 -20.65 -14.65
N PRO A 234 -9.09 -19.60 -15.35
CA PRO A 234 -8.74 -19.70 -16.75
C PRO A 234 -7.47 -20.56 -16.94
N ASN A 235 -7.33 -21.10 -18.15
CA ASN A 235 -6.25 -22.02 -18.58
C ASN A 235 -4.88 -21.82 -17.89
N GLU A 236 -4.33 -22.92 -17.39
CA GLU A 236 -3.07 -23.01 -16.64
C GLU A 236 -1.87 -22.37 -17.34
N LYS A 237 -1.80 -22.44 -18.68
CA LYS A 237 -0.66 -21.96 -19.47
C LYS A 237 -0.52 -20.43 -19.49
N LEU A 238 -1.61 -19.70 -19.31
CA LEU A 238 -1.61 -18.24 -19.34
C LEU A 238 -1.62 -17.67 -17.93
N LEU A 239 -1.07 -16.46 -17.78
CA LEU A 239 -1.08 -15.76 -16.51
C LEU A 239 -2.50 -15.26 -16.22
N LEU A 240 -2.92 -15.27 -14.96
CA LEU A 240 -4.22 -14.75 -14.55
C LEU A 240 -4.37 -13.26 -14.92
N PHE A 241 -3.26 -12.54 -14.97
CA PHE A 241 -3.20 -11.13 -15.42
C PHE A 241 -3.56 -10.91 -16.90
N ASP A 242 -3.56 -11.97 -17.72
CA ASP A 242 -3.95 -11.90 -19.13
C ASP A 242 -5.47 -12.03 -19.31
N TYR A 243 -6.21 -12.18 -18.22
CA TYR A 243 -7.67 -12.22 -18.18
C TYR A 243 -8.26 -11.04 -17.41
N ILE A 244 -9.52 -10.75 -17.71
CA ILE A 244 -10.40 -9.89 -16.93
C ILE A 244 -11.71 -10.62 -16.68
N PHE A 245 -12.20 -10.57 -15.45
CA PHE A 245 -13.51 -11.09 -15.08
C PHE A 245 -14.59 -10.03 -15.32
N GLN A 246 -15.68 -10.44 -15.97
CA GLN A 246 -16.87 -9.62 -16.18
C GLN A 246 -18.01 -10.13 -15.30
N PRO A 247 -18.40 -9.37 -14.26
CA PRO A 247 -19.46 -9.77 -13.32
C PRO A 247 -20.83 -9.95 -13.96
N GLU A 248 -21.14 -9.16 -15.00
CA GLU A 248 -22.43 -9.15 -15.69
C GLU A 248 -22.63 -10.42 -16.51
N LEU A 249 -21.58 -10.87 -17.20
CA LEU A 249 -21.60 -12.06 -18.04
C LEU A 249 -21.15 -13.34 -17.31
N ASP A 250 -20.64 -13.20 -16.09
CA ASP A 250 -20.03 -14.27 -15.29
C ASP A 250 -18.94 -15.03 -16.07
N GLN A 251 -18.06 -14.29 -16.74
CA GLN A 251 -17.06 -14.85 -17.65
C GLN A 251 -15.70 -14.12 -17.55
N CYS A 252 -14.63 -14.90 -17.58
CA CYS A 252 -13.26 -14.43 -17.79
C CYS A 252 -12.98 -14.29 -19.29
N ILE A 253 -12.57 -13.10 -19.72
CA ILE A 253 -12.21 -12.77 -21.11
C ILE A 253 -10.73 -12.41 -21.18
N LYS A 254 -10.06 -12.77 -22.29
CA LYS A 254 -8.66 -12.40 -22.51
C LYS A 254 -8.56 -10.93 -22.93
N TRP A 255 -7.56 -10.22 -22.41
CA TRP A 255 -7.29 -8.84 -22.84
C TRP A 255 -7.04 -8.72 -24.35
N ASN A 256 -6.45 -9.74 -24.96
CA ASN A 256 -6.17 -9.77 -26.40
C ASN A 256 -7.44 -9.74 -27.26
N ASP A 257 -8.52 -10.33 -26.78
CA ASP A 257 -9.78 -10.43 -27.53
C ASP A 257 -10.55 -9.09 -27.54
N LEU A 258 -10.19 -8.19 -26.62
CA LEU A 258 -10.81 -6.87 -26.44
C LEU A 258 -10.14 -5.77 -27.29
N ILE A 259 -9.01 -6.06 -27.94
CA ILE A 259 -8.23 -5.08 -28.70
C ILE A 259 -8.99 -4.64 -29.95
N LEU A 260 -9.19 -3.32 -30.07
CA LEU A 260 -9.67 -2.69 -31.30
C LEU A 260 -8.61 -2.75 -32.41
N LYS A 261 -9.04 -3.02 -33.64
CA LYS A 261 -8.16 -2.84 -34.80
C LYS A 261 -7.80 -1.37 -34.91
N TYR A 262 -6.50 -1.07 -35.01
CA TYR A 262 -6.03 0.30 -35.16
C TYR A 262 -6.36 0.83 -36.56
N GLU A 263 -7.07 1.95 -36.60
CA GLU A 263 -7.33 2.70 -37.84
C GLU A 263 -6.53 4.00 -37.78
N ASN A 264 -5.68 4.22 -38.79
CA ASN A 264 -4.80 5.38 -38.84
C ASN A 264 -5.55 6.59 -39.40
N ASP A 265 -5.91 7.52 -38.52
CA ASP A 265 -6.46 8.81 -38.90
C ASP A 265 -5.32 9.77 -39.28
N ARG A 266 -5.12 9.96 -40.59
CA ARG A 266 -4.05 10.79 -41.15
C ARG A 266 -4.22 12.29 -40.85
N SER A 267 -5.35 12.71 -40.29
CA SER A 267 -5.60 14.11 -39.91
C SER A 267 -4.93 14.52 -38.60
N LYS A 268 -4.59 13.55 -37.73
CA LYS A 268 -4.02 13.81 -36.40
C LYS A 268 -2.51 13.94 -36.44
N ARG A 269 -1.97 14.77 -35.56
CA ARG A 269 -0.51 14.90 -35.41
C ARG A 269 0.07 13.59 -34.89
N PHE A 270 1.26 13.23 -35.34
CA PHE A 270 1.94 12.00 -34.92
C PHE A 270 2.05 11.86 -33.39
N THR A 271 2.23 12.97 -32.67
CA THR A 271 2.29 13.02 -31.20
C THR A 271 0.97 12.65 -30.50
N GLU A 272 -0.14 12.63 -31.22
CA GLU A 272 -1.49 12.37 -30.70
C GLU A 272 -2.03 10.99 -31.12
N LEU A 273 -1.27 10.27 -31.96
CA LEU A 273 -1.62 8.92 -32.39
C LEU A 273 -1.27 7.92 -31.28
N LEU A 274 -2.28 7.49 -30.53
CA LEU A 274 -2.16 6.38 -29.60
C LEU A 274 -2.60 5.08 -30.25
N VAL A 275 -1.66 4.14 -30.36
CA VAL A 275 -1.96 2.79 -30.85
C VAL A 275 -2.58 1.98 -29.70
N PRO A 276 -3.76 1.34 -29.92
CA PRO A 276 -4.35 0.43 -28.95
C PRO A 276 -3.44 -0.78 -28.75
N THR A 277 -2.78 -0.80 -27.61
CA THR A 277 -2.01 -1.96 -27.11
C THR A 277 -2.75 -2.59 -25.94
N ILE A 278 -2.36 -3.82 -25.60
CA ILE A 278 -2.84 -4.50 -24.40
C ILE A 278 -2.66 -3.61 -23.16
N ASN A 279 -1.54 -2.90 -23.06
CA ASN A 279 -1.22 -2.06 -21.91
C ASN A 279 -2.11 -0.81 -21.83
N THR A 280 -2.43 -0.17 -22.96
CA THR A 280 -3.32 1.00 -22.97
C THR A 280 -4.78 0.64 -22.66
N ILE A 281 -5.21 -0.55 -23.08
CA ILE A 281 -6.55 -1.08 -22.76
C ILE A 281 -6.63 -1.45 -21.27
N ARG A 282 -5.59 -2.11 -20.76
CA ARG A 282 -5.41 -2.43 -19.33
C ARG A 282 -5.49 -1.20 -18.42
N LEU A 283 -4.92 -0.09 -18.85
CA LEU A 283 -5.00 1.18 -18.13
C LEU A 283 -6.38 1.85 -18.23
N GLY A 284 -7.28 1.33 -19.07
CA GLY A 284 -8.60 1.89 -19.29
C GLY A 284 -8.58 3.17 -20.11
N ILE A 285 -7.58 3.37 -20.97
CA ILE A 285 -7.37 4.63 -21.70
C ILE A 285 -8.03 4.63 -23.08
N ILE A 286 -8.33 3.46 -23.63
CA ILE A 286 -8.92 3.32 -24.96
C ILE A 286 -10.18 2.47 -24.87
N LYS A 287 -11.26 2.94 -25.52
CA LYS A 287 -12.54 2.22 -25.62
C LYS A 287 -12.31 0.85 -26.26
N THR A 288 -12.98 -0.19 -25.74
CA THR A 288 -12.87 -1.55 -26.31
C THR A 288 -13.94 -1.80 -27.37
N LYS A 289 -13.79 -2.88 -28.13
CA LYS A 289 -14.61 -3.26 -29.30
C LYS A 289 -16.12 -3.28 -29.09
N ASN A 290 -16.57 -3.35 -27.84
CA ASN A 290 -17.97 -3.49 -27.48
C ASN A 290 -18.51 -2.31 -26.66
N ASN A 291 -17.84 -1.15 -26.64
CA ASN A 291 -18.13 -0.07 -25.66
C ASN A 291 -18.23 -0.61 -24.22
N ILE A 292 -17.48 -1.67 -23.94
CA ILE A 292 -17.32 -2.13 -22.57
C ILE A 292 -16.30 -1.16 -22.00
N ASP A 293 -16.77 -0.30 -21.09
CA ASP A 293 -15.96 0.63 -20.35
C ASP A 293 -15.03 -0.16 -19.42
N LEU A 294 -13.98 -0.76 -19.99
CA LEU A 294 -12.83 -1.27 -19.26
C LEU A 294 -11.95 -0.12 -18.71
N GLU A 295 -12.57 1.03 -18.46
CA GLU A 295 -12.05 2.13 -17.67
C GLU A 295 -11.94 1.69 -16.20
N TRP A 296 -11.26 0.58 -15.92
CA TRP A 296 -11.36 -0.06 -14.62
C TRP A 296 -10.38 0.57 -13.63
N LEU A 297 -9.11 0.73 -14.00
CA LEU A 297 -8.10 1.16 -13.05
C LEU A 297 -8.13 2.69 -12.81
N ILE A 298 -7.99 3.51 -13.86
CA ILE A 298 -7.89 4.96 -13.70
C ILE A 298 -9.21 5.57 -13.23
N LYS A 299 -10.35 5.19 -13.83
CA LYS A 299 -11.67 5.73 -13.43
C LYS A 299 -12.05 5.33 -12.02
N SER A 300 -11.81 4.08 -11.60
CA SER A 300 -12.08 3.68 -10.20
C SER A 300 -11.29 4.54 -9.23
N MET A 301 -10.02 4.82 -9.54
CA MET A 301 -9.19 5.69 -8.71
C MET A 301 -9.70 7.13 -8.70
N ILE A 302 -10.18 7.64 -9.83
CA ILE A 302 -10.79 8.97 -9.91
C ILE A 302 -12.08 9.04 -9.09
N ILE A 303 -12.93 8.02 -9.15
CA ILE A 303 -14.19 7.93 -8.38
C ILE A 303 -13.93 7.95 -6.87
N ILE A 304 -12.87 7.28 -6.40
CA ILE A 304 -12.50 7.26 -4.97
C ILE A 304 -11.61 8.47 -4.62
N HIS A 305 -11.26 9.32 -5.59
CA HIS A 305 -10.31 10.41 -5.43
C HIS A 305 -8.96 9.97 -4.85
N GLN A 306 -8.46 8.80 -5.28
CA GLN A 306 -7.17 8.26 -4.86
C GLN A 306 -6.05 8.57 -5.88
N PRO A 307 -4.88 9.05 -5.44
CA PRO A 307 -3.77 9.33 -6.33
C PRO A 307 -3.10 8.04 -6.82
N VAL A 308 -2.76 8.00 -8.10
CA VAL A 308 -2.11 6.84 -8.76
C VAL A 308 -0.71 7.20 -9.23
N LEU A 309 0.26 6.33 -8.92
CA LEU A 309 1.65 6.48 -9.37
C LEU A 309 1.96 5.54 -10.54
N PHE A 310 2.37 6.10 -11.68
CA PHE A 310 2.83 5.34 -12.83
C PHE A 310 4.36 5.29 -12.91
N VAL A 311 4.94 4.10 -12.78
CA VAL A 311 6.39 3.88 -12.79
C VAL A 311 6.86 3.22 -14.09
N GLY A 312 8.01 3.64 -14.60
CA GLY A 312 8.78 2.89 -15.60
C GLY A 312 9.83 3.76 -16.27
N ASN A 313 10.51 3.21 -17.28
CA ASN A 313 11.61 3.89 -17.97
C ASN A 313 11.19 5.19 -18.68
N THR A 314 12.12 6.12 -18.83
CA THR A 314 11.95 7.34 -19.62
C THR A 314 11.61 7.00 -21.07
N GLY A 315 10.73 7.79 -21.71
CA GLY A 315 10.36 7.59 -23.11
C GLY A 315 9.35 6.46 -23.38
N SER A 316 8.80 5.79 -22.35
CA SER A 316 7.81 4.72 -22.55
C SER A 316 6.36 5.19 -22.76
N SER A 317 6.18 6.39 -23.34
CA SER A 317 4.89 7.03 -23.62
C SER A 317 3.95 7.31 -22.44
N LYS A 318 4.33 7.03 -21.18
CA LYS A 318 3.49 7.23 -19.98
C LYS A 318 2.76 8.58 -19.94
N THR A 319 3.51 9.67 -20.09
CA THR A 319 2.97 11.03 -20.04
C THR A 319 1.99 11.28 -21.19
N ALA A 320 2.30 10.83 -22.40
CA ALA A 320 1.42 10.99 -23.56
C ALA A 320 0.10 10.24 -23.38
N THR A 321 0.16 9.01 -22.86
CA THR A 321 -1.03 8.19 -22.63
C THR A 321 -1.94 8.79 -21.56
N ILE A 322 -1.38 9.28 -20.44
CA ILE A 322 -2.16 9.92 -19.37
C ILE A 322 -2.76 11.24 -19.82
N LEU A 323 -1.99 12.09 -20.51
CA LEU A 323 -2.50 13.37 -21.01
C LEU A 323 -3.63 13.18 -22.03
N SER A 324 -3.54 12.16 -22.90
CA SER A 324 -4.63 11.86 -23.81
C SER A 324 -5.88 11.38 -23.09
N TYR A 325 -5.75 10.61 -22.01
CA TYR A 325 -6.90 10.19 -21.20
C TYR A 325 -7.56 11.40 -20.54
N ILE A 326 -6.76 12.24 -19.88
CA ILE A 326 -7.22 13.44 -19.16
C ILE A 326 -7.90 14.45 -20.10
N ARG A 327 -7.41 14.61 -21.34
CA ARG A 327 -8.06 15.48 -22.34
C ARG A 327 -9.45 15.01 -22.76
N ASN A 328 -9.67 13.71 -22.77
CA ASN A 328 -10.96 13.10 -23.11
C ASN A 328 -11.85 12.91 -21.87
N PHE A 329 -11.36 13.27 -20.68
CA PHE A 329 -12.07 13.15 -19.42
C PHE A 329 -13.08 14.30 -19.25
N ASP A 330 -14.12 14.07 -18.46
CA ASP A 330 -15.31 14.93 -18.36
C ASP A 330 -14.98 16.42 -18.15
N SER A 331 -15.76 17.28 -18.82
CA SER A 331 -15.68 18.75 -18.83
C SER A 331 -15.81 19.42 -17.46
N GLN A 332 -16.24 18.66 -16.45
CA GLN A 332 -16.40 19.14 -15.07
C GLN A 332 -15.06 19.35 -14.33
N TYR A 333 -13.96 18.77 -14.83
CA TYR A 333 -12.66 18.80 -14.16
C TYR A 333 -11.71 19.81 -14.78
N THR A 334 -10.97 20.53 -13.92
CA THR A 334 -9.85 21.38 -14.35
C THR A 334 -8.54 20.63 -14.20
N ASN A 335 -7.71 20.66 -15.24
CA ASN A 335 -6.47 19.90 -15.30
C ASN A 335 -5.28 20.80 -14.95
N LEU A 336 -4.57 20.48 -13.85
CA LEU A 336 -3.32 21.11 -13.49
C LEU A 336 -2.17 20.13 -13.70
N ILE A 337 -1.21 20.49 -14.55
CA ILE A 337 -0.02 19.68 -14.83
C ILE A 337 1.17 20.32 -14.11
N LEU A 338 1.72 19.59 -13.13
CA LEU A 338 2.89 20.01 -12.36
C LEU A 338 4.09 19.14 -12.71
N ASN A 339 5.20 19.78 -13.04
CA ASN A 339 6.48 19.11 -13.32
C ASN A 339 7.37 19.21 -12.10
N PHE A 340 7.75 18.06 -11.55
CA PHE A 340 8.71 17.99 -10.44
C PHE A 340 10.13 17.85 -10.98
N SER A 341 11.04 18.61 -10.41
CA SER A 341 12.48 18.49 -10.63
C SER A 341 13.16 18.17 -9.30
N PHE A 342 14.46 17.84 -9.34
CA PHE A 342 15.26 17.64 -8.13
C PHE A 342 15.26 18.87 -7.19
N ARG A 343 14.96 20.06 -7.72
CA ARG A 343 14.93 21.32 -6.97
C ARG A 343 13.56 21.75 -6.47
N THR A 344 12.49 21.03 -6.81
CA THR A 344 11.13 21.41 -6.41
C THR A 344 10.96 21.26 -4.90
N LYS A 345 10.60 22.35 -4.23
CA LYS A 345 10.34 22.44 -2.78
C LYS A 345 8.85 22.50 -2.50
N SER A 346 8.46 22.33 -1.23
CA SER A 346 7.06 22.45 -0.78
C SER A 346 6.45 23.83 -1.03
N MET A 347 7.26 24.89 -1.20
CA MET A 347 6.78 26.23 -1.53
C MET A 347 6.46 26.42 -3.02
N ASP A 348 6.97 25.53 -3.88
CA ASP A 348 6.80 25.64 -5.34
C ASP A 348 5.49 24.97 -5.82
N VAL A 349 4.81 24.23 -4.93
CA VAL A 349 3.61 23.42 -5.17
C VAL A 349 2.51 23.93 -4.26
#